data_AF-X1J2H0-F1
#
_entry.id   AF-X1J2H0-F1
#
_cell.length_a   1.000
_cell.length_b   1.000
_cell.length_c   1.000
_cell.angle_alpha   90.00
_cell.angle_beta   90.00
_cell.angle_gamma   90.00
#
_symmetry.space_group_name_H-M   'P 1'
#
loop_
_entity.id
_entity.type
_entity.pdbx_description
1 polymer ?
#
loop_
_entity_poly.entity_id
_entity_poly.type
_entity_poly.pdbx_seq_one_letter_code
_entity_poly.pdbx_strand_id
1 'polypeptide(L)'
;GLNSPFDVVKEELFNLTPRRVQQIVYEAGVAAGIPRVGTKKIHPHHFRHSHCVAWVRANPTMEGLRKLQQRVGHASIATTAHYLQFAFEEQREEVEKVLGELTQTTLLPETEKKMGVEV
;
A
#
# COMPACT_ATOMS: atom_id res chain seq x y z
N GLY A 1 -7.41 -13.52 -47.11
CA GLY A 1 -6.20 -13.87 -46.35
C GLY A 1 -6.48 -15.18 -45.67
N LEU A 2 -5.68 -16.21 -45.96
CA LEU A 2 -5.85 -17.56 -45.41
C LEU A 2 -5.48 -17.54 -43.93
N ASN A 3 -6.38 -18.01 -43.07
CA ASN A 3 -6.09 -18.29 -41.66
C ASN A 3 -5.03 -19.40 -41.57
N SER A 4 -4.13 -19.28 -40.60
CA SER A 4 -3.01 -20.19 -40.41
C SER A 4 -3.53 -21.52 -39.88
N PRO A 5 -3.00 -22.68 -40.34
CA PRO A 5 -3.35 -24.00 -39.78
C PRO A 5 -2.95 -24.16 -38.29
N PHE A 6 -2.32 -23.14 -37.69
CA PHE A 6 -1.98 -23.05 -36.27
C PHE A 6 -2.84 -22.05 -35.49
N ASP A 7 -3.95 -21.57 -36.04
CA ASP A 7 -4.92 -20.79 -35.28
C ASP A 7 -5.63 -21.72 -34.29
N VAL A 8 -4.96 -21.98 -33.16
CA VAL A 8 -5.53 -22.66 -32.00
C VAL A 8 -6.72 -21.82 -31.57
N VAL A 9 -7.93 -22.33 -31.81
CA VAL A 9 -9.15 -21.77 -31.23
C VAL A 9 -8.91 -21.74 -29.73
N LYS A 10 -8.70 -20.54 -29.19
CA LYS A 10 -8.46 -20.32 -27.78
C LYS A 10 -9.80 -20.48 -27.06
N GLU A 11 -10.31 -21.71 -27.02
CA GLU A 11 -11.43 -22.06 -26.17
C GLU A 11 -10.93 -21.98 -24.74
N GLU A 12 -11.19 -20.86 -24.07
CA GLU A 12 -10.90 -20.74 -22.65
C GLU A 12 -11.74 -21.79 -21.92
N LEU A 13 -11.06 -22.76 -21.29
CA LEU A 13 -11.68 -23.88 -20.57
C LEU A 13 -12.73 -23.41 -19.54
N PHE A 14 -12.59 -22.18 -19.04
CA PHE A 14 -13.61 -21.46 -18.29
C PHE A 14 -13.58 -19.97 -18.65
N ASN A 15 -14.74 -19.40 -18.99
CA ASN A 15 -14.90 -17.95 -19.16
C ASN A 15 -14.85 -17.24 -17.80
N LEU A 16 -13.64 -16.95 -17.30
CA LEU A 16 -13.43 -16.30 -16.01
C LEU A 16 -13.66 -14.79 -16.13
N THR A 17 -14.88 -14.34 -15.89
CA THR A 17 -15.19 -12.91 -15.90
C THR A 17 -14.59 -12.21 -14.67
N PRO A 18 -14.29 -10.89 -14.75
CA PRO A 18 -13.86 -10.10 -13.59
C PRO A 18 -14.83 -10.19 -12.41
N ARG A 19 -16.14 -10.28 -12.70
CA ARG A 19 -17.18 -10.48 -11.68
C ARG A 19 -17.02 -11.83 -10.98
N ARG A 20 -16.69 -12.89 -11.72
CA ARG A 20 -16.44 -14.21 -11.15
C ARG A 20 -15.19 -14.20 -10.26
N VAL A 21 -14.13 -13.52 -10.66
CA VAL A 21 -12.93 -13.33 -9.82
C VAL A 21 -13.27 -12.61 -8.51
N GLN A 22 -14.03 -11.53 -8.58
CA GLN A 22 -14.48 -10.79 -7.39
C GLN A 22 -15.31 -11.68 -6.45
N GLN A 23 -16.20 -12.51 -7.01
CA GLN A 23 -17.01 -13.44 -6.24
C GLN A 23 -16.15 -14.50 -5.56
N ILE A 24 -15.23 -15.14 -6.28
CA ILE A 24 -14.31 -16.15 -5.73
C ILE A 24 -13.51 -15.54 -4.57
N VAL A 25 -12.95 -14.34 -4.77
CA VAL A 25 -12.21 -13.63 -3.74
C VAL A 25 -13.08 -13.32 -2.51
N TYR A 26 -14.34 -12.93 -2.73
CA TYR A 26 -15.27 -12.69 -1.65
C TYR A 26 -15.59 -13.96 -0.86
N GLU A 27 -15.95 -15.05 -1.54
CA GLU A 27 -16.24 -16.35 -0.94
C GLU A 27 -15.04 -16.88 -0.14
N ALA A 28 -13.83 -16.79 -0.70
CA ALA A 28 -12.60 -17.16 0.00
C ALA A 28 -12.37 -16.32 1.26
N GLY A 29 -12.62 -15.00 1.20
CA GLY A 29 -12.50 -14.14 2.38
C GLY A 29 -13.54 -14.43 3.45
N VAL A 30 -14.78 -14.74 3.07
CA VAL A 30 -15.81 -15.20 4.02
C VAL A 30 -15.38 -16.50 4.71
N ALA A 31 -14.89 -17.48 3.94
CA ALA A 31 -14.40 -18.75 4.47
C ALA A 31 -13.19 -18.58 5.40
N ALA A 32 -12.33 -17.59 5.13
CA ALA A 32 -11.19 -17.23 5.97
C ALA A 32 -11.56 -16.38 7.21
N GLY A 33 -12.85 -16.05 7.42
CA GLY A 33 -13.28 -15.19 8.53
C GLY A 33 -13.02 -13.69 8.32
N ILE A 34 -12.69 -13.26 7.09
CA ILE A 34 -12.40 -11.87 6.70
C ILE A 34 -13.38 -11.41 5.61
N PRO A 35 -14.68 -11.23 5.95
CA PRO A 35 -15.68 -10.83 4.95
C PRO A 35 -15.51 -9.38 4.46
N ARG A 36 -14.80 -8.56 5.24
CA ARG A 36 -14.62 -7.12 5.00
C ARG A 36 -13.21 -6.66 5.34
N VAL A 37 -12.76 -5.64 4.62
CA VAL A 37 -11.54 -4.88 4.91
C VAL A 37 -11.97 -3.43 5.07
N GLY A 38 -11.87 -2.90 6.30
CA GLY A 38 -12.48 -1.63 6.68
C GLY A 38 -14.00 -1.64 6.45
N THR A 39 -14.50 -0.68 5.68
CA THR A 39 -15.94 -0.54 5.37
C THR A 39 -16.37 -1.34 4.13
N LYS A 40 -15.43 -1.90 3.36
CA LYS A 40 -15.70 -2.54 2.06
C LYS A 40 -15.63 -4.05 2.14
N LYS A 41 -16.42 -4.73 1.29
CA LYS A 41 -16.28 -6.17 1.06
C LYS A 41 -14.89 -6.48 0.51
N ILE A 42 -14.34 -7.63 0.88
CA ILE A 42 -13.07 -8.07 0.34
C ILE A 42 -13.16 -8.19 -1.20
N HIS A 43 -12.14 -7.69 -1.90
CA HIS A 43 -12.09 -7.61 -3.36
C HIS A 43 -10.64 -7.72 -3.83
N PRO A 44 -10.39 -8.09 -5.11
CA PRO A 44 -9.03 -8.33 -5.61
C PRO A 44 -8.05 -7.17 -5.40
N HIS A 45 -8.52 -5.92 -5.50
CA HIS A 45 -7.67 -4.76 -5.29
C HIS A 45 -7.18 -4.59 -3.83
N HIS A 46 -7.83 -5.20 -2.82
CA HIS A 46 -7.26 -5.27 -1.46
C HIS A 46 -5.99 -6.14 -1.40
N PHE A 47 -5.90 -7.22 -2.19
CA PHE A 47 -4.69 -8.04 -2.27
C PHE A 47 -3.56 -7.27 -2.93
N ARG A 48 -3.85 -6.55 -4.02
CA ARG A 48 -2.88 -5.66 -4.67
C ARG A 48 -2.36 -4.61 -3.70
N HIS A 49 -3.26 -3.97 -2.95
CA HIS A 49 -2.90 -2.98 -1.95
C HIS A 49 -2.00 -3.59 -0.87
N SER A 50 -2.39 -4.73 -0.30
CA SER A 50 -1.62 -5.44 0.74
C SER A 50 -0.23 -5.84 0.25
N HIS A 51 -0.12 -6.32 -0.99
CA HIS A 51 1.15 -6.64 -1.63
C HIS A 51 2.06 -5.41 -1.76
N CYS A 52 1.53 -4.28 -2.24
CA CYS A 52 2.29 -3.04 -2.34
C CYS A 52 2.77 -2.51 -0.99
N VAL A 53 1.92 -2.56 0.04
CA VAL A 53 2.28 -2.16 1.41
C VAL A 53 3.40 -3.04 1.95
N ALA A 54 3.28 -4.38 1.83
CA ALA A 54 4.30 -5.31 2.28
C ALA A 54 5.63 -5.11 1.54
N TRP A 55 5.58 -4.85 0.23
CA TRP A 55 6.78 -4.57 -0.56
C TRP A 55 7.50 -3.32 -0.08
N VAL A 56 6.77 -2.21 0.10
CA VAL A 56 7.37 -0.94 0.52
C VAL A 56 7.96 -1.03 1.91
N ARG A 57 7.29 -1.72 2.85
CA ARG A 57 7.86 -1.96 4.19
C ARG A 57 9.17 -2.73 4.16
N ALA A 58 9.31 -3.68 3.25
CA ALA A 58 10.54 -4.46 3.10
C ALA A 58 11.62 -3.77 2.25
N ASN A 59 11.24 -2.82 1.39
CA ASN A 59 12.13 -2.13 0.45
C ASN A 59 11.73 -0.65 0.30
N PRO A 60 11.91 0.17 1.33
CA PRO A 60 11.41 1.54 1.35
C PRO A 60 12.30 2.54 0.59
N THR A 61 13.18 2.04 -0.29
CA THR A 61 14.04 2.86 -1.14
C THR A 61 13.33 3.30 -2.43
N MET A 62 13.82 4.38 -3.04
CA MET A 62 13.32 4.85 -4.35
C MET A 62 13.50 3.81 -5.46
N GLU A 63 14.57 3.01 -5.40
CA GLU A 63 14.77 1.89 -6.33
C GLU A 63 13.73 0.79 -6.10
N GLY A 64 13.45 0.44 -4.83
CA GLY A 64 12.39 -0.48 -4.44
C GLY A 64 11.03 -0.04 -4.96
N LEU A 65 10.73 1.26 -4.88
CA LEU A 65 9.49 1.85 -5.37
C LEU A 65 9.36 1.77 -6.90
N ARG A 66 10.45 1.99 -7.65
CA ARG A 66 10.47 1.85 -9.11
C ARG A 66 10.24 0.41 -9.55
N LYS A 67 10.87 -0.56 -8.86
CA LYS A 67 10.64 -1.99 -9.10
C LYS A 67 9.19 -2.37 -8.84
N LEU A 68 8.59 -1.86 -7.77
CA LEU A 68 7.17 -2.06 -7.48
C LEU A 68 6.28 -1.51 -8.59
N GLN A 69 6.52 -0.26 -9.02
CA GLN A 69 5.75 0.40 -10.08
C GLN A 69 5.69 -0.46 -11.35
N GLN A 70 6.83 -1.00 -11.78
CA GLN A 70 6.92 -1.86 -12.97
C GLN A 70 6.17 -3.18 -12.77
N ARG A 71 6.33 -3.84 -11.61
CA ARG A 71 5.68 -5.12 -11.31
C ARG A 71 4.16 -5.05 -11.30
N VAL A 72 3.60 -3.98 -10.74
CA VAL A 72 2.14 -3.81 -10.66
C VAL A 72 1.55 -3.09 -11.86
N GLY A 73 2.39 -2.62 -12.79
CA GLY A 73 1.96 -1.93 -14.02
C GLY A 73 1.35 -0.54 -13.78
N HIS A 74 1.83 0.22 -12.79
CA HIS A 74 1.36 1.60 -12.59
C HIS A 74 1.93 2.55 -13.65
N ALA A 75 1.03 3.25 -14.35
CA ALA A 75 1.42 4.28 -15.33
C ALA A 75 2.22 5.43 -14.69
N SER A 76 1.94 5.76 -13.43
CA SER A 76 2.62 6.83 -12.71
C SER A 76 3.28 6.32 -11.43
N ILE A 77 4.45 6.86 -11.14
CA ILE A 77 5.13 6.64 -9.86
C ILE A 77 4.34 7.25 -8.71
N ALA A 78 3.58 8.33 -8.94
CA ALA A 78 2.76 8.99 -7.92
C ALA A 78 1.76 8.01 -7.28
N THR A 79 1.12 7.16 -8.09
CA THR A 79 0.21 6.12 -7.60
C THR A 79 0.90 5.11 -6.69
N THR A 80 2.19 4.85 -6.93
CA THR A 80 2.99 3.91 -6.13
C THR A 80 3.56 4.60 -4.90
N ALA A 81 3.93 5.88 -4.99
CA ALA A 81 4.47 6.68 -3.90
C ALA A 81 3.48 6.82 -2.72
N HIS A 82 2.16 6.72 -2.98
CA HIS A 82 1.17 6.64 -1.91
C HIS A 82 1.43 5.51 -0.90
N TYR A 83 2.15 4.45 -1.27
CA TYR A 83 2.47 3.37 -0.33
C TYR A 83 3.59 3.72 0.66
N LEU A 84 4.40 4.75 0.39
CA LEU A 84 5.49 5.18 1.28
C LEU A 84 4.99 5.62 2.66
N GLN A 85 3.75 6.09 2.77
CA GLN A 85 3.14 6.43 4.06
C GLN A 85 3.09 5.25 5.05
N PHE A 86 3.25 4.01 4.57
CA PHE A 86 3.22 2.80 5.39
C PHE A 86 4.61 2.31 5.83
N ALA A 87 5.69 3.00 5.45
CA ALA A 87 7.06 2.77 5.88
C ALA A 87 7.40 3.51 7.20
N PHE A 88 6.46 3.49 8.16
CA PHE A 88 6.49 4.32 9.37
C PHE A 88 7.72 4.08 10.27
N GLU A 89 8.21 2.84 10.38
CA GLU A 89 9.38 2.52 11.19
C GLU A 89 10.65 3.21 10.67
N GLU A 90 10.86 3.24 9.36
CA GLU A 90 12.01 3.94 8.77
C GLU A 90 11.88 5.47 8.90
N GLN A 91 10.66 6.01 8.73
CA GLN A 91 10.42 7.44 8.96
C GLN A 91 10.75 7.86 10.40
N ARG A 92 10.41 7.02 11.38
CA ARG A 92 10.72 7.28 12.79
C ARG A 92 12.23 7.25 13.02
N GLU A 93 12.93 6.25 12.50
CA GLU A 93 14.38 6.14 12.62
C GLU A 93 15.13 7.29 11.92
N GLU A 94 14.67 7.73 10.75
CA GLU A 94 15.25 8.87 10.04
C GLU A 94 15.04 10.18 10.80
N VAL A 95 13.84 10.41 11.33
CA VAL A 95 13.54 11.58 12.16
C VAL A 95 14.43 11.59 13.41
N GLU A 96 14.61 10.43 14.06
CA GLU A 96 15.48 10.29 15.23
C GLU A 96 16.97 10.51 14.89
N LYS A 97 17.45 10.04 13.72
CA LYS A 97 18.82 10.30 13.25
C LYS A 97 19.08 11.77 12.94
N VAL A 98 18.10 12.47 12.37
CA VAL A 98 18.25 13.88 11.96
C VAL A 98 18.06 14.84 13.12
N LEU A 99 17.12 14.56 14.03
CA LEU A 99 16.78 15.44 15.13
C LEU A 99 17.50 15.09 16.45
N GLY A 100 18.18 13.93 16.51
CA GLY A 100 18.70 13.37 17.77
C GLY A 100 17.57 12.85 18.65
N GLU A 101 17.91 12.03 19.67
CA GLU A 101 16.93 11.49 20.63
C GLU A 101 15.93 12.57 21.03
N LEU A 102 14.65 12.35 20.73
CA LEU A 102 13.56 13.21 21.19
C LEU A 102 13.44 13.03 22.70
N THR A 103 14.35 13.65 23.44
CA THR A 103 14.19 13.85 24.88
C THR A 103 12.92 14.64 25.06
N GLN A 104 12.05 14.16 25.95
CA GLN A 104 10.69 14.66 26.24
C GLN A 104 10.61 16.17 26.59
N THR A 105 11.74 16.87 26.66
CA THR A 105 11.91 18.24 27.15
C THR A 105 11.53 19.33 26.14
N THR A 106 11.51 19.05 24.83
CA THR A 106 11.31 20.09 23.80
C THR A 106 9.86 20.34 23.38
N LEU A 107 8.88 19.64 23.97
CA LEU A 107 7.46 19.78 23.59
C LEU A 107 6.64 20.76 24.44
N LEU A 108 7.25 21.56 25.30
CA LEU A 108 6.58 22.72 25.90
C LEU A 108 7.05 24.00 25.17
N PRO A 109 6.17 24.70 24.42
CA PRO A 109 6.51 26.03 23.94
C PRO A 109 6.81 26.93 25.15
N GLU A 110 7.85 27.77 25.04
CA GLU A 110 8.24 28.79 26.03
C GLU A 110 7.19 29.91 26.21
N THR A 111 5.89 29.63 26.07
CA THR A 111 4.82 30.62 26.26
C THR A 111 4.44 30.84 27.72
N GLU A 112 5.03 30.12 28.68
CA GLU A 112 4.80 30.36 30.12
C GLU A 112 5.96 31.07 30.85
N LYS A 113 7.07 31.39 30.17
CA LYS A 113 8.22 32.06 30.82
C LYS A 113 8.18 33.59 30.79
N LYS A 114 7.12 34.19 30.22
CA LYS A 114 6.91 35.65 30.18
C LYS A 114 5.45 36.04 30.46
N MET A 115 4.96 35.74 31.65
CA MET A 115 3.89 36.54 32.28
C MET A 115 4.34 36.82 33.71
N GLY A 116 5.18 37.84 33.86
CA GLY A 116 5.25 38.54 35.12
C GLY A 116 3.92 39.26 35.34
N VAL A 117 3.18 38.82 36.35
CA VAL A 117 2.18 39.64 37.03
C VAL A 117 2.50 39.54 38.51
N GLU A 118 3.16 40.58 39.02
CA GLU A 118 3.07 40.98 40.42
C GLU A 118 1.60 41.33 40.71
N VAL A 119 0.91 40.47 41.46
CA VAL A 119 0.10 40.78 42.66
C VAL A 119 -0.49 39.48 43.23
#